data_AF-A0A1Q9JKF7-F1
#
_entry.id   AF-A0A1Q9JKF7-F1
#
_cell.length_a   1.000
_cell.length_b   1.000
_cell.length_c   1.000
_cell.angle_alpha   90.00
_cell.angle_beta   90.00
_cell.angle_gamma   90.00
#
_symmetry.space_group_name_H-M   'P 1'
#
loop_
_entity.id
_entity.type
_entity.pdbx_description
1 polymer ?
#
loop_
_entity_poly.entity_id
_entity_poly.type
_entity_poly.pdbx_seq_one_letter_code
_entity_poly.pdbx_strand_id
1 'polypeptide(L)' 'MIIYFSATGNSKYVAEQLAEDRERLIFIPDAVDQGNYVFTVEPDERVGIISPTCCWTLPGIVEDFLKKMEACH' A
#
# COMPACT_ATOMS: atom_id res chain seq x y z
N MET A 1 -6.13 -2.43 -6.89
CA MET A 1 -5.69 -2.11 -5.53
C MET A 1 -4.42 -1.29 -5.53
N ILE A 2 -4.38 -0.22 -4.72
CA ILE A 2 -3.16 0.53 -4.42
C ILE A 2 -2.88 0.47 -2.91
N ILE A 3 -1.73 -0.09 -2.55
CA ILE A 3 -1.22 -0.14 -1.18
C ILE A 3 -0.24 1.03 -1.01
N TYR A 4 -0.40 1.84 0.03
CA TYR A 4 0.43 3.01 0.19
C TYR A 4 0.79 3.34 1.65
N PHE A 5 1.91 4.03 1.81
CA PHE A 5 2.29 4.69 3.05
C PHE A 5 2.53 6.17 2.80
N SER A 6 2.17 7.02 3.77
CA SER A 6 2.47 8.44 3.72
C SER A 6 2.71 9.00 5.11
N ALA A 7 3.85 9.66 5.31
CA ALA A 7 4.14 10.35 6.57
C ALA A 7 3.50 11.75 6.62
N THR A 8 3.62 12.51 5.53
CA THR A 8 3.19 13.92 5.46
C THR A 8 2.10 14.19 4.41
N GLY A 9 1.55 13.14 3.79
CA GLY A 9 0.43 13.25 2.85
C GLY A 9 0.78 13.22 1.36
N ASN A 10 2.05 13.41 0.97
CA ASN A 10 2.43 13.45 -0.45
C ASN A 10 2.12 12.14 -1.18
N SER A 11 2.55 11.01 -0.63
CA SER A 11 2.25 9.69 -1.20
C SER A 11 0.77 9.34 -1.15
N LYS A 12 0.02 9.85 -0.17
CA LYS A 12 -1.44 9.72 -0.12
C LYS A 12 -2.08 10.45 -1.30
N TYR A 13 -1.68 11.70 -1.52
CA TYR A 13 -2.14 12.48 -2.68
C TYR A 13 -1.89 11.74 -4.00
N VAL A 14 -0.67 11.20 -4.19
CA VAL A 14 -0.35 10.44 -5.40
C VAL A 14 -1.22 9.18 -5.54
N ALA A 15 -1.45 8.43 -4.45
CA ALA A 15 -2.33 7.27 -4.47
C ALA A 15 -3.77 7.63 -4.87
N GLU A 16 -4.30 8.72 -4.33
CA GLU A 16 -5.65 9.22 -4.66
C GLU A 16 -5.75 9.70 -6.11
N GLN A 17 -4.68 10.26 -6.69
CA GLN A 17 -4.66 10.69 -8.10
C GLN A 17 -4.54 9.54 -9.09
N LEU A 18 -3.87 8.44 -8.72
CA LEU A 18 -3.67 7.27 -9.56
C LEU A 18 -4.81 6.25 -9.49
N ALA A 19 -5.59 6.28 -8.40
CA ALA A 19 -6.72 5.38 -8.22
C ALA A 19 -7.78 5.60 -9.31
N GLU A 20 -8.11 4.54 -10.03
CA GLU A 20 -9.27 4.53 -10.93
C GLU A 20 -10.59 4.41 -10.12
N ASP A 21 -11.73 4.57 -10.81
CA ASP A 21 -13.05 4.45 -10.17
C ASP A 21 -13.18 3.07 -9.47
N ARG A 22 -13.42 3.11 -8.16
CA ARG A 22 -13.56 1.93 -7.27
C ARG A 22 -12.26 1.17 -6.99
N GLU A 23 -11.10 1.73 -7.29
CA GLU A 23 -9.83 1.14 -6.89
C GLU A 23 -9.68 1.15 -5.35
N ARG A 24 -9.37 -0.01 -4.77
CA ARG A 24 -9.17 -0.16 -3.33
C ARG A 24 -7.86 0.50 -2.90
N LEU A 25 -7.96 1.50 -2.03
CA LEU A 25 -6.81 2.13 -1.38
C LEU A 25 -6.56 1.49 -0.02
N ILE A 26 -5.38 0.89 0.16
CA ILE A 26 -4.95 0.26 1.41
C ILE A 26 -3.86 1.11 2.05
N PHE A 27 -4.17 1.70 3.19
CA PHE A 27 -3.18 2.44 3.97
C PHE A 27 -2.40 1.47 4.87
N ILE A 28 -1.08 1.42 4.70
CA ILE A 28 -0.22 0.46 5.39
C ILE A 28 -0.37 0.50 6.92
N PRO A 29 -0.40 1.67 7.60
CA PRO A 29 -0.58 1.72 9.06
C PRO A 29 -1.89 1.08 9.52
N ASP A 30 -3.00 1.34 8.83
CA ASP A 30 -4.29 0.73 9.19
C ASP A 30 -4.26 -0.80 9.05
N ALA A 31 -3.61 -1.30 7.99
CA ALA A 31 -3.44 -2.73 7.77
C ALA A 31 -2.55 -3.38 8.85
N VAL A 32 -1.45 -2.71 9.23
CA VAL A 32 -0.56 -3.15 10.31
C VAL A 32 -1.28 -3.16 11.65
N ASP A 33 -2.03 -2.11 11.99
CA ASP A 33 -2.79 -2.00 13.23
C ASP A 33 -3.86 -3.09 13.36
N GLN A 34 -4.44 -3.51 12.23
CA GLN A 34 -5.43 -4.58 12.17
C GLN A 34 -4.80 -5.98 12.06
N GLY A 35 -3.47 -6.09 11.86
CA GLY A 35 -2.81 -7.36 11.57
C GLY A 35 -3.20 -7.97 10.22
N ASN A 36 -3.70 -7.16 9.29
CA ASN A 36 -4.15 -7.58 7.97
C ASN A 36 -2.98 -7.55 6.97
N TYR A 37 -2.47 -8.73 6.64
CA TYR A 37 -1.35 -8.89 5.69
C TYR A 37 -1.73 -9.69 4.43
N VAL A 38 -2.90 -10.32 4.42
CA VAL A 38 -3.37 -11.14 3.29
C VAL A 38 -4.40 -10.36 2.49
N PHE A 39 -4.15 -10.20 1.21
CA PHE A 39 -5.03 -9.46 0.29
C PHE A 39 -5.41 -10.34 -0.89
N THR A 40 -6.72 -10.50 -1.12
CA THR A 40 -7.24 -11.12 -2.34
C THR A 40 -7.13 -10.14 -3.50
N VAL A 41 -6.53 -10.57 -4.61
CA VAL A 41 -6.45 -9.82 -5.86
C VAL A 41 -7.51 -10.37 -6.81
N GLU A 42 -8.51 -9.54 -7.10
CA GLU A 42 -9.62 -9.93 -7.97
C GLU A 42 -9.14 -10.17 -9.42
N PRO A 43 -9.86 -10.97 -10.22
CA PRO A 43 -9.60 -11.07 -11.66
C PRO A 43 -9.57 -9.70 -12.32
N ASP A 44 -8.56 -9.45 -13.16
CA ASP A 44 -8.29 -8.17 -13.83
C ASP A 44 -7.93 -6.99 -12.89
N GLU A 45 -7.76 -7.22 -11.59
CA GLU A 45 -7.30 -6.19 -10.66
C GLU A 45 -5.77 -6.01 -10.70
N ARG A 46 -5.33 -4.75 -10.84
CA ARG A 46 -3.91 -4.39 -10.77
C ARG A 46 -3.50 -4.12 -9.33
N VAL A 47 -2.26 -4.46 -8.98
CA VAL A 47 -1.68 -4.10 -7.67
C VAL A 47 -0.61 -3.04 -7.85
N GLY A 48 -0.79 -1.89 -7.20
CA GLY A 48 0.20 -0.82 -7.10
C GLY A 48 0.70 -0.65 -5.67
N ILE A 49 1.98 -0.31 -5.50
CA ILE A 49 2.56 0.04 -4.20
C ILE A 49 3.18 1.43 -4.30
N ILE A 50 2.83 2.32 -3.37
CA ILE A 50 3.35 3.69 -3.31
C ILE A 50 3.98 3.94 -1.94
N SER A 51 5.28 4.24 -1.94
CA SER A 51 6.04 4.59 -0.73
C SER A 51 6.89 5.82 -0.99
N PRO A 52 7.06 6.73 0.00
CA PRO A 52 8.12 7.72 -0.07
C PRO A 52 9.48 7.02 0.01
N THR A 53 10.49 7.64 -0.59
CA THR A 53 11.88 7.28 -0.36
C THR A 53 12.37 8.04 0.88
N CYS A 54 12.88 7.32 1.88
CA CYS A 54 13.48 7.90 3.09
C CYS A 54 14.96 7.52 3.13
N CYS A 55 15.87 8.49 3.06
CA CYS A 55 17.32 8.23 3.15
C CYS A 55 17.82 7.11 2.20
N TRP A 56 17.32 7.09 0.95
CA TRP A 56 17.61 6.05 -0.06
C TRP A 56 17.08 4.65 0.23
N THR A 57 16.22 4.51 1.23
CA THR A 57 15.57 3.26 1.60
C THR A 57 14.05 3.43 1.70
N LEU A 58 13.35 2.32 1.96
CA LEU A 58 11.97 2.32 2.40
C LEU A 58 11.87 2.75 3.87
N PRO A 59 10.79 3.42 4.27
CA PRO A 59 10.44 3.53 5.68
C PRO A 59 10.32 2.13 6.29
N GLY A 60 10.83 1.94 7.52
CA GLY A 60 10.87 0.61 8.15
C GLY A 60 9.51 -0.09 8.22
N ILE A 61 8.43 0.66 8.49
CA ILE A 61 7.06 0.13 8.48
C ILE A 61 6.64 -0.46 7.13
N VAL A 62 7.08 0.15 6.03
CA VAL A 62 6.79 -0.33 4.67
C VAL A 62 7.59 -1.60 4.41
N GLU A 63 8.88 -1.60 4.73
CA GLU A 63 9.74 -2.78 4.57
C GLU A 63 9.20 -3.99 5.35
N ASP A 64 8.83 -3.79 6.62
CA ASP A 64 8.29 -4.85 7.47
C ASP A 64 6.92 -5.34 7.02
N PHE A 65 6.08 -4.44 6.50
CA PHE A 65 4.80 -4.81 5.90
C PHE A 65 5.01 -5.67 4.65
N LEU A 66 5.89 -5.26 3.74
CA LEU A 66 6.16 -5.98 2.49
C LEU A 66 6.73 -7.38 2.72
N LYS A 67 7.51 -7.59 3.80
CA LYS A 67 8.02 -8.92 4.20
C LYS A 67 6.93 -9.89 4.66
N LYS A 68 5.81 -9.37 5.15
CA LYS A 68 4.70 -10.16 5.71
C LYS A 68 3.52 -10.29 4.75
N MET A 69 3.37 -9.36 3.82
CA MET A 69 2.20 -9.32 2.96
C MET A 69 2.14 -10.51 2.01
N GLU A 70 0.93 -11.01 1.81
CA GLU A 70 0.64 -12.06 0.85
C GLU A 70 -0.49 -11.58 -0.07
N ALA A 71 -0.28 -11.72 -1.38
CA ALA A 71 -1.30 -11.44 -2.38
C ALA A 71 -1.78 -12.78 -2.96
N CYS A 72 -3.03 -13.15 -2.68
CA CYS A 72 -3.64 -14.37 -3.16
C CYS A 72 -4.54 -14.08 -4.36
N HIS A 73 -4.61 -15.00 -5.32
CA HIS A 73 -5.55 -14.98 -6.44
C HIS A 73 -6.63 -16.04 -6.24
#